data_AF-A0A2V8RMF6-F1
#
_entry.id   AF-A0A2V8RMF6-F1
#
_cell.length_a   1.000
_cell.length_b   1.000
_cell.length_c   1.000
_cell.angle_alpha   90.00
_cell.angle_beta   90.00
_cell.angle_gamma   90.00
#
_symmetry.space_group_name_H-M   'P 1'
#
loop_
_entity.id
_entity.type
_entity.pdbx_description
1 polymer ?
#
loop_
_entity_poly.entity_id
_entity_poly.type
_entity_poly.pdbx_seq_one_letter_code
_entity_poly.pdbx_strand_id
1 'polypeptide(L)'
;MKQFTEDQTDATGADAIKSAAPDDLAPLPEAAEPPEVSEARDLARRYRLPFVNLLPQDGDSPIDYSLLSELPVDLMVRNQFVPLKRENGKLHIAMADPTDLDRLDDLASALRMRLVPHVATAGAIDVVLRK
;
A
#
# COMPACT_ATOMS: atom_id res chain seq x y z
N MET A 1 46.55 36.28 -44.95
CA MET A 1 46.63 35.14 -43.98
C MET A 1 45.50 34.16 -44.35
N LYS A 2 45.52 32.80 -44.33
CA LYS A 2 46.23 31.73 -43.56
C LYS A 2 45.81 31.66 -42.07
N GLN A 3 45.55 30.53 -41.40
CA GLN A 3 45.50 29.07 -41.72
C GLN A 3 44.60 28.37 -40.64
N PHE A 4 44.28 27.06 -40.60
CA PHE A 4 44.75 25.91 -41.40
C PHE A 4 43.62 25.33 -42.31
N THR A 5 43.02 24.12 -42.31
CA THR A 5 43.15 22.81 -41.58
C THR A 5 42.75 22.92 -40.08
N GLU A 6 42.19 21.92 -39.37
CA GLU A 6 42.09 20.45 -39.57
C GLU A 6 40.70 19.88 -39.95
N ASP A 7 40.73 18.69 -40.57
CA ASP A 7 39.61 17.76 -40.82
C ASP A 7 40.10 16.32 -40.60
N GLN A 8 39.46 15.58 -39.68
CA GLN A 8 39.31 14.10 -39.61
C GLN A 8 38.77 13.66 -38.22
N THR A 9 37.57 13.06 -38.16
CA THR A 9 37.28 11.61 -37.99
C THR A 9 37.75 10.95 -36.70
N ASP A 10 36.81 10.30 -36.00
CA ASP A 10 36.77 8.82 -36.01
C ASP A 10 35.30 8.34 -35.95
N ALA A 11 35.05 7.09 -36.33
CA ALA A 11 33.73 6.46 -36.38
C ALA A 11 33.78 5.05 -35.77
N THR A 12 33.44 4.95 -34.49
CA THR A 12 33.20 3.70 -33.74
C THR A 12 32.20 4.03 -32.63
N GLY A 13 31.21 3.19 -32.29
CA GLY A 13 30.78 1.92 -32.86
C GLY A 13 29.57 1.42 -32.06
N ALA A 14 28.74 0.54 -32.63
CA ALA A 14 27.56 0.05 -31.92
C ALA A 14 27.92 -1.10 -30.96
N ASP A 15 27.49 -1.01 -29.71
CA ASP A 15 26.79 -2.13 -29.04
C ASP A 15 25.91 -1.63 -27.89
N ALA A 16 25.02 -2.49 -27.38
CA ALA A 16 23.96 -2.13 -26.46
C ALA A 16 24.30 -2.42 -24.99
N ILE A 17 23.98 -1.48 -24.09
CA ILE A 17 23.73 -1.78 -22.67
C ILE A 17 22.36 -1.29 -22.20
N LYS A 18 21.41 -2.22 -22.28
CA LYS A 18 20.44 -2.55 -21.22
C LYS A 18 19.49 -1.45 -20.71
N SER A 19 18.21 -1.64 -21.01
CA SER A 19 17.10 -0.96 -20.33
C SER A 19 17.18 -1.09 -18.80
N ALA A 20 17.18 0.05 -18.12
CA ALA A 20 16.71 0.21 -16.75
C ALA A 20 15.93 1.53 -16.72
N ALA A 21 14.68 1.51 -16.24
CA ALA A 21 13.93 2.75 -16.06
C ALA A 21 14.54 3.54 -14.90
N PRO A 22 14.67 4.88 -15.01
CA PRO A 22 14.99 5.73 -13.88
C PRO A 22 13.74 5.91 -13.00
N ASP A 23 13.29 4.82 -12.37
CA ASP A 23 12.32 4.83 -11.26
C ASP A 23 12.97 5.30 -9.93
N ASP A 24 14.19 5.83 -10.00
CA ASP A 24 14.87 6.56 -8.93
C ASP A 24 14.33 8.01 -8.83
N LEU A 25 13.00 8.12 -8.79
CA LEU A 25 12.29 9.29 -8.31
C LEU A 25 12.46 9.36 -6.78
N ALA A 26 13.66 9.76 -6.36
CA ALA A 26 13.91 10.20 -5.00
C ALA A 26 12.86 11.27 -4.65
N PRO A 27 11.97 11.02 -3.67
CA PRO A 27 10.82 11.88 -3.46
C PRO A 27 11.27 13.29 -3.05
N LEU A 28 10.60 14.28 -3.61
CA LEU A 28 10.77 15.68 -3.24
C LEU A 28 10.50 15.86 -1.73
N PRO A 29 11.07 16.88 -1.06
CA PRO A 29 10.78 17.19 0.34
C PRO A 29 9.39 17.87 0.48
N GLU A 30 8.36 17.22 -0.04
CA GLU A 30 6.96 17.51 0.22
C GLU A 30 6.59 17.00 1.62
N ALA A 31 5.57 17.61 2.23
CA ALA A 31 5.27 17.50 3.67
C ALA A 31 5.44 16.07 4.23
N ALA A 32 6.41 15.91 5.14
CA ALA A 32 6.80 14.62 5.70
C ALA A 32 5.56 13.82 6.16
N GLU A 33 5.37 12.63 5.60
CA GLU A 33 4.22 11.78 5.93
C GLU A 33 4.14 11.56 7.44
N PRO A 34 2.93 11.53 8.05
CA PRO A 34 2.78 11.26 9.47
C PRO A 34 3.50 9.96 9.85
N PRO A 35 4.15 9.88 11.03
CA PRO A 35 4.98 8.73 11.38
C PRO A 35 4.20 7.42 11.33
N GLU A 36 2.93 7.41 11.76
CA GLU A 36 2.03 6.25 11.64
C GLU A 36 1.82 5.76 10.19
N VAL A 37 1.83 6.66 9.20
CA VAL A 37 1.72 6.31 7.76
C VAL A 37 3.03 5.68 7.28
N SER A 38 4.18 6.25 7.65
CA SER A 38 5.49 5.67 7.29
C SER A 38 5.66 4.28 7.91
N GLU A 39 5.35 4.13 9.20
CA GLU A 39 5.42 2.85 9.93
C GLU A 39 4.50 1.79 9.29
N ALA A 40 3.25 2.15 8.98
CA ALA A 40 2.30 1.26 8.32
C ALA A 40 2.74 0.88 6.88
N ARG A 41 3.32 1.83 6.11
CA ARG A 41 3.90 1.56 4.79
C ARG A 41 5.10 0.63 4.88
N ASP A 42 5.99 0.81 5.85
CA ASP A 42 7.18 -0.04 6.03
C ASP A 42 6.80 -1.44 6.53
N LEU A 43 5.78 -1.55 7.38
CA LEU A 43 5.19 -2.83 7.77
C LEU A 43 4.61 -3.56 6.55
N ALA A 44 3.82 -2.86 5.72
CA ALA A 44 3.27 -3.38 4.47
C ALA A 44 4.37 -3.89 3.51
N ARG A 45 5.40 -3.06 3.28
CA ARG A 45 6.58 -3.41 2.45
C ARG A 45 7.31 -4.64 2.98
N ARG A 46 7.56 -4.70 4.29
CA ARG A 46 8.28 -5.82 4.96
C ARG A 46 7.58 -7.16 4.78
N TYR A 47 6.26 -7.18 4.95
CA TYR A 47 5.44 -8.40 4.85
C TYR A 47 4.86 -8.64 3.44
N ARG A 48 5.19 -7.79 2.45
CA ARG A 48 4.68 -7.82 1.06
C ARG A 48 3.16 -7.72 0.96
N LEU A 49 2.56 -6.97 1.89
CA LEU A 49 1.13 -6.71 1.92
C LEU A 49 0.81 -5.36 1.27
N PRO A 50 -0.39 -5.18 0.70
CA PRO A 50 -0.83 -3.87 0.23
C PRO A 50 -1.05 -2.92 1.41
N PHE A 51 -0.62 -1.67 1.27
CA PHE A 51 -1.02 -0.57 2.15
C PHE A 51 -2.30 0.10 1.62
N VAL A 52 -3.20 0.52 2.50
CA VAL A 52 -4.44 1.23 2.16
C VAL A 52 -4.66 2.42 3.09
N ASN A 53 -4.92 3.60 2.51
CA ASN A 53 -5.41 4.74 3.28
C ASN A 53 -6.93 4.65 3.39
N LEU A 54 -7.47 4.42 4.59
CA LEU A 54 -8.91 4.35 4.86
C LEU A 54 -9.60 5.72 4.80
N LEU A 55 -8.84 6.81 4.99
CA LEU A 55 -9.31 8.19 5.06
C LEU A 55 -8.60 9.05 3.98
N PRO A 56 -8.87 8.80 2.69
CA PRO A 56 -8.44 9.72 1.64
C PRO A 56 -9.12 11.09 1.84
N GLN A 57 -8.38 12.17 1.62
CA GLN A 57 -8.94 13.53 1.59
C GLN A 57 -9.64 13.81 0.25
N ASP A 58 -9.09 13.25 -0.83
CA ASP A 58 -9.63 13.32 -2.19
C ASP A 58 -9.90 11.91 -2.74
N GLY A 59 -11.09 11.70 -3.31
CA GLY A 59 -11.50 10.43 -3.93
C GLY A 59 -12.42 9.55 -3.08
N ASP A 60 -12.77 8.38 -3.62
CA ASP A 60 -13.68 7.43 -2.99
C ASP A 60 -13.05 6.72 -1.79
N SER A 61 -13.84 6.49 -0.74
CA SER A 61 -13.42 5.70 0.43
C SER A 61 -13.27 4.22 0.03
N PRO A 62 -12.18 3.52 0.41
CA PRO A 62 -11.97 2.11 0.05
C PRO A 62 -12.81 1.12 0.88
N ILE A 63 -13.76 1.63 1.67
CA ILE A 63 -14.61 0.90 2.61
C ILE A 63 -16.01 0.78 2.01
N ASP A 64 -16.46 -0.45 1.77
CA ASP A 64 -17.86 -0.77 1.52
C ASP A 64 -18.64 -0.67 2.84
N TYR A 65 -19.35 0.44 3.02
CA TYR A 65 -20.18 0.69 4.21
C TYR A 65 -21.34 -0.30 4.38
N SER A 66 -21.79 -0.96 3.30
CA SER A 66 -22.78 -2.04 3.34
C SER A 66 -22.17 -3.26 4.03
N LEU A 67 -20.96 -3.64 3.60
CA LEU A 67 -20.18 -4.74 4.16
C LEU A 67 -19.73 -4.46 5.60
N LEU A 68 -19.42 -3.21 5.94
CA LEU A 68 -19.17 -2.77 7.32
C LEU A 68 -20.41 -2.94 8.20
N SER A 69 -21.60 -2.69 7.65
CA SER A 69 -22.88 -2.87 8.34
C SER A 69 -23.30 -4.35 8.48
N GLU A 70 -22.76 -5.25 7.65
CA GLU A 70 -22.97 -6.70 7.75
C GLU A 70 -22.16 -7.37 8.89
N LEU A 71 -21.01 -6.80 9.27
CA LEU A 71 -20.11 -7.42 10.25
C LEU A 71 -20.36 -6.92 11.68
N PRO A 72 -20.28 -7.78 12.71
CA PRO A 72 -20.44 -7.34 14.10
C PRO A 72 -19.32 -6.37 14.52
N VAL A 73 -19.69 -5.19 15.02
CA VAL A 73 -18.73 -4.15 15.45
C VAL A 73 -17.79 -4.64 16.56
N ASP A 74 -18.29 -5.46 17.50
CA ASP A 74 -17.45 -6.10 18.54
C ASP A 74 -16.31 -6.93 17.92
N LEU A 75 -16.62 -7.70 16.88
CA LEU A 75 -15.67 -8.56 16.16
C LEU A 75 -14.62 -7.71 15.40
N MET A 76 -15.02 -6.56 14.85
CA MET A 76 -14.11 -5.59 14.21
C MET A 76 -13.20 -4.89 15.21
N VAL A 77 -13.76 -4.35 16.31
CA VAL A 77 -13.02 -3.65 17.38
C VAL A 77 -12.04 -4.57 18.10
N ARG A 78 -12.46 -5.79 18.47
CA ARG A 78 -11.63 -6.78 19.15
C ARG A 78 -10.41 -7.21 18.33
N ASN A 79 -10.56 -7.32 17.01
CA ASN A 79 -9.52 -7.79 16.11
C ASN A 79 -8.84 -6.64 15.32
N GLN A 80 -9.16 -5.38 15.65
CA GLN A 80 -8.54 -4.16 15.09
C GLN A 80 -8.46 -4.15 13.56
N PHE A 81 -9.58 -4.46 12.90
CA PHE A 81 -9.71 -4.43 11.44
C PHE A 81 -11.00 -3.76 10.97
N VAL A 82 -11.00 -3.37 9.69
CA VAL A 82 -12.16 -2.85 8.96
C VAL A 82 -12.32 -3.66 7.66
N PRO A 83 -13.53 -4.08 7.27
CA PRO A 83 -13.74 -4.65 5.93
C PRO A 83 -13.61 -3.57 4.85
N LEU A 84 -12.96 -3.91 3.74
CA LEU A 84 -12.81 -3.04 2.57
C LEU A 84 -13.84 -3.39 1.50
N LYS A 85 -13.78 -4.62 0.98
CA LYS A 85 -14.64 -5.14 -0.09
C LYS A 85 -14.64 -6.66 -0.12
N ARG A 86 -15.64 -7.26 -0.77
CA ARG A 86 -15.59 -8.66 -1.19
C ARG A 86 -15.22 -8.73 -2.67
N GLU A 87 -14.21 -9.52 -3.02
CA GLU A 87 -13.76 -9.72 -4.40
C GLU A 87 -13.30 -11.17 -4.60
N ASN A 88 -13.68 -11.79 -5.73
CA ASN A 88 -13.24 -13.16 -6.09
C ASN A 88 -13.45 -14.22 -4.98
N GLY A 89 -14.53 -14.10 -4.20
CA GLY A 89 -14.84 -14.99 -3.06
C GLY A 89 -13.97 -14.76 -1.82
N LYS A 90 -13.21 -13.67 -1.77
CA LYS A 90 -12.36 -13.26 -0.64
C LYS A 90 -12.86 -11.96 -0.02
N LEU A 91 -12.60 -11.80 1.27
CA LEU A 91 -12.86 -10.58 2.03
C LEU A 91 -11.55 -9.79 2.18
N HIS A 92 -11.47 -8.63 1.53
CA HIS A 92 -10.36 -7.70 1.74
C HIS A 92 -10.61 -6.96 3.05
N ILE A 93 -9.62 -6.97 3.95
CA ILE A 93 -9.66 -6.26 5.23
C ILE A 93 -8.47 -5.32 5.35
N ALA A 94 -8.65 -4.20 6.06
CA ALA A 94 -7.57 -3.34 6.54
C ALA A 94 -7.35 -3.59 8.03
N MET A 95 -6.10 -3.71 8.46
CA MET A 95 -5.71 -3.93 9.86
C MET A 95 -4.41 -3.20 10.19
N ALA A 96 -4.22 -2.85 11.46
CA ALA A 96 -3.04 -2.11 11.91
C ALA A 96 -1.79 -3.00 11.96
N ASP A 97 -1.95 -4.22 12.50
CA ASP A 97 -0.88 -5.20 12.67
C ASP A 97 -1.29 -6.56 12.07
N PRO A 98 -0.80 -6.92 10.87
CA PRO A 98 -1.06 -8.20 10.23
C PRO A 98 -0.09 -9.31 10.67
N THR A 99 0.75 -9.07 11.68
CA THR A 99 1.80 -10.04 12.10
C THR A 99 1.29 -11.10 13.09
N ASP A 100 0.16 -10.83 13.76
CA ASP A 100 -0.56 -11.81 14.59
C ASP A 100 -1.35 -12.78 13.69
N LEU A 101 -0.65 -13.80 13.20
CA LEU A 101 -1.21 -14.81 12.30
C LEU A 101 -2.30 -15.67 12.97
N ASP A 102 -2.15 -15.94 14.28
CA ASP A 102 -3.13 -16.72 15.04
C ASP A 102 -4.48 -15.98 15.06
N ARG A 103 -4.50 -14.66 15.33
CA ARG A 103 -5.72 -13.84 15.20
C ARG A 103 -6.26 -13.79 13.77
N LEU A 104 -5.40 -13.76 12.76
CA LEU A 104 -5.83 -13.70 11.36
C LEU A 104 -6.55 -14.99 10.93
N ASP A 105 -6.05 -16.17 11.34
CA ASP A 105 -6.69 -17.46 11.07
C ASP A 105 -7.94 -17.67 11.94
N ASP A 106 -7.94 -17.26 13.21
CA ASP A 106 -9.16 -17.24 14.06
C ASP A 106 -10.26 -16.36 13.44
N LEU A 107 -9.89 -15.17 12.93
CA LEU A 107 -10.80 -14.26 12.24
C LEU A 107 -11.35 -14.86 10.94
N ALA A 108 -10.49 -15.52 10.15
CA ALA A 108 -10.90 -16.20 8.92
C ALA A 108 -11.85 -17.37 9.21
N SER A 109 -11.59 -18.11 10.29
CA SER A 109 -12.43 -19.21 10.79
C SER A 109 -13.80 -18.72 11.28
N ALA A 110 -13.81 -17.68 12.11
CA ALA A 110 -15.04 -17.07 12.65
C ALA A 110 -15.94 -16.50 11.56
N LEU A 111 -15.37 -15.79 10.58
CA LEU A 111 -16.11 -15.25 9.43
C LEU A 111 -16.42 -16.30 8.36
N ARG A 112 -15.76 -17.46 8.39
CA ARG A 112 -15.80 -18.53 7.36
C ARG A 112 -15.46 -18.03 5.95
N MET A 113 -14.57 -17.04 5.85
CA MET A 113 -14.17 -16.39 4.60
C MET A 113 -12.65 -16.40 4.43
N ARG A 114 -12.19 -16.42 3.18
CA ARG A 114 -10.77 -16.22 2.86
C ARG A 114 -10.45 -14.73 2.96
N LEU A 115 -9.59 -14.36 3.91
CA LEU A 115 -9.18 -12.98 4.12
C LEU A 115 -8.04 -12.57 3.18
N VAL A 116 -7.96 -11.28 2.86
CA VAL A 116 -6.81 -10.63 2.23
C VAL A 116 -6.43 -9.42 3.10
N PRO A 117 -5.40 -9.52 3.94
CA PRO A 117 -5.00 -8.41 4.81
C PRO A 117 -4.31 -7.29 4.03
N HIS A 118 -4.70 -6.06 4.36
CA HIS A 118 -4.10 -4.80 3.89
C HIS A 118 -3.68 -4.04 5.15
N VAL A 119 -2.57 -3.32 5.09
CA VAL A 119 -2.10 -2.52 6.24
C VAL A 119 -2.69 -1.12 6.16
N ALA A 120 -3.24 -0.62 7.26
CA ALA A 120 -3.68 0.77 7.42
C ALA A 120 -3.12 1.34 8.74
N THR A 121 -3.19 2.65 8.94
CA THR A 121 -2.80 3.22 10.24
C THR A 121 -3.84 2.88 11.31
N ALA A 122 -3.37 2.66 12.54
CA ALA A 122 -4.25 2.35 13.67
C ALA A 122 -5.27 3.48 13.90
N GLY A 123 -4.83 4.75 13.83
CA GLY A 123 -5.72 5.91 13.99
C GLY A 123 -6.85 5.95 12.95
N ALA A 124 -6.59 5.57 11.69
CA ALA A 124 -7.60 5.55 10.65
C ALA A 124 -8.62 4.42 10.82
N ILE A 125 -8.18 3.24 11.29
CA ILE A 125 -9.08 2.13 11.68
C ILE A 125 -9.98 2.58 12.84
N ASP A 126 -9.37 3.17 13.86
CA ASP A 126 -10.07 3.59 15.09
C ASP A 126 -11.10 4.69 14.81
N VAL A 127 -10.82 5.63 13.90
CA VAL A 127 -11.77 6.64 13.42
C VAL A 127 -12.96 6.03 12.66
N VAL A 128 -12.74 4.98 11.87
CA VAL A 128 -13.82 4.31 11.12
C VAL A 128 -14.70 3.46 12.04
N LEU A 129 -14.14 2.78 13.04
CA LEU A 129 -14.90 1.95 14.00
C LEU A 129 -15.68 2.76 15.04
N ARG A 130 -15.53 4.09 15.06
CA ARG A 130 -16.25 5.03 15.94
C ARG A 130 -17.45 5.72 15.26
N LYS A 131 -17.76 5.37 14.00
CA LYS A 131 -18.63 6.13 13.09
C LYS A 131 -19.91 5.40 12.71
#